data_AF-A0A9N9A5M1-F1
#
_entry.id   AF-A0A9N9A5M1-F1
#
_cell.length_a   1.000
_cell.length_b   1.000
_cell.length_c   1.000
_cell.angle_alpha   90.00
_cell.angle_beta   90.00
_cell.angle_gamma   90.00
#
_symmetry.space_group_name_H-M   'P 1'
#
loop_
_entity.id
_entity.type
_entity.pdbx_description
1 polymer ?
#
loop_
_entity_poly.entity_id
_entity_poly.type
_entity_poly.pdbx_seq_one_letter_code
_entity_poly.pdbx_strand_id
1 'polypeptide(L)'
;MDFLKNLKNHLDTNGTSDKPVITYSTTIITKRLENGVPVEVITKTYESNSPIEVKLPEGKIEVVKPPDANKRPDEVDPDEPEMDDSTVGHKDHDFSKVDAYARETPKAEAENAARLSKYLTKPWNNELDKLRCIFTWIADNVKYDTDAYFGGNIQQCGPEDVLKTRKAVCDGYAELFDKLASNAGLKVWKISGQAKGKYIDIYFKTGDLFFDNNVRLFDYLLKGAGYTPGCDIDSRQFAHSWNGVLYKGEFLLVDNTWGAGILNGTEFEKHFEPFHFLCSPTQFIYSHFPEKPEQQYVEPKLTKAEFLDLPYVKPKFFSSGLGFVKHLGNEIKVSDDKVTMEIERIHPDESKPLHATLEWKGQELTALIQRLATPGPKGGRKYKLSCTCPSKGEGKFNIFVMLKGNEGPLVSSFIVKNSGSGKHFTPYVDTYSVPFSFTIQNPIHAKLPYNEHVKFEITIFDLSESELPSFALFLPDKTTKDLPKVSSTSDSCTFALDTCVDKKGKWNLTYCSQPNTFNFIAQYNAE
;
A
#
# COMPACT_ATOMS: atom_id res chain seq x y z
N MET A 1 13.02 -25.61 28.23
CA MET A 1 14.32 -25.15 28.76
C MET A 1 15.48 -25.91 28.12
N ASP A 2 15.41 -27.23 27.91
CA ASP A 2 16.52 -27.99 27.31
C ASP A 2 16.70 -27.81 25.79
N PHE A 3 15.66 -27.37 25.06
CA PHE A 3 15.76 -27.09 23.62
C PHE A 3 16.59 -25.82 23.30
N LEU A 4 16.50 -24.78 24.16
CA LEU A 4 17.27 -23.53 24.00
C LEU A 4 18.77 -23.71 24.28
N LYS A 5 19.16 -24.72 25.06
CA LYS A 5 20.57 -25.06 25.30
C LYS A 5 21.22 -25.72 24.08
N ASN A 6 20.47 -26.54 23.32
CA ASN A 6 21.00 -27.21 22.13
C ASN A 6 21.19 -26.26 20.94
N LEU A 7 20.36 -25.22 20.81
CA LEU A 7 20.51 -24.22 19.75
C LEU A 7 21.78 -23.35 19.91
N LYS A 8 22.18 -23.09 21.16
CA LYS A 8 23.38 -22.30 21.48
C LYS A 8 24.67 -23.08 21.21
N ASN A 9 24.69 -24.38 21.52
CA ASN A 9 25.86 -25.24 21.29
C ASN A 9 26.15 -25.50 19.80
N HIS A 10 25.20 -25.28 18.89
CA HIS A 10 25.41 -25.45 17.44
C HIS A 10 25.95 -24.18 16.76
N LEU A 11 25.82 -23.01 17.41
CA LEU A 11 26.31 -21.73 16.89
C LEU A 11 27.74 -21.41 17.36
N ASP A 12 28.21 -22.03 18.45
CA ASP A 12 29.52 -21.73 19.05
C ASP A 12 30.68 -22.63 18.52
N THR A 13 30.44 -23.59 17.61
CA THR A 13 31.47 -24.55 17.17
C THR A 13 32.23 -24.21 15.88
N ASN A 14 31.88 -23.14 15.16
CA ASN A 14 32.58 -22.78 13.91
C ASN A 14 33.36 -21.46 14.05
N GLY A 15 34.61 -21.60 14.49
CA GLY A 15 35.60 -20.54 14.48
C GLY A 15 36.04 -20.13 13.07
N THR A 16 36.24 -18.83 12.90
CA THR A 16 37.13 -18.13 11.94
C THR A 16 37.09 -18.55 10.46
N SER A 17 36.49 -17.71 9.61
CA SER A 17 37.07 -17.14 8.36
C SER A 17 35.96 -16.61 7.43
N ASP A 18 36.30 -15.57 6.65
CA ASP A 18 35.46 -14.85 5.68
C ASP A 18 34.59 -15.75 4.80
N LYS A 19 33.31 -15.90 5.15
CA LYS A 19 32.26 -16.44 4.28
C LYS A 19 30.96 -15.65 4.43
N PRO A 20 30.15 -15.52 3.35
CA PRO A 20 28.95 -14.71 3.33
C PRO A 20 27.97 -15.16 4.42
N VAL A 21 27.36 -14.18 5.10
CA VAL A 21 26.36 -14.41 6.15
C VAL A 21 25.11 -15.03 5.51
N ILE A 22 24.97 -16.35 5.62
CA ILE A 22 23.77 -17.09 5.24
C ILE A 22 22.69 -16.74 6.25
N THR A 23 21.62 -16.09 5.81
CA THR A 23 20.48 -15.77 6.67
C THR A 23 19.44 -16.87 6.52
N TYR A 24 19.17 -17.58 7.60
CA TYR A 24 18.14 -18.62 7.65
C TYR A 24 16.82 -17.99 8.13
N SER A 25 15.75 -18.12 7.35
CA SER A 25 14.40 -17.77 7.81
C SER A 25 13.70 -19.03 8.33
N THR A 26 13.33 -19.03 9.61
CA THR A 26 12.59 -20.12 10.24
C THR A 26 11.09 -19.79 10.24
N THR A 27 10.28 -20.60 9.56
CA THR A 27 8.82 -20.50 9.65
C THR A 27 8.29 -21.57 10.59
N ILE A 28 7.55 -21.15 11.62
CA ILE A 28 6.88 -22.03 12.58
C ILE A 28 5.42 -22.18 12.14
N ILE A 29 4.99 -23.38 11.75
CA ILE A 29 3.59 -23.68 11.45
C ILE A 29 2.99 -24.36 12.68
N THR A 30 2.06 -23.70 13.37
CA THR A 30 1.26 -24.29 14.44
C THR A 30 -0.12 -24.64 13.93
N LYS A 31 -0.47 -25.93 13.93
CA LYS A 31 -1.84 -26.39 13.66
C LYS A 31 -2.56 -26.56 15.00
N ARG A 32 -3.68 -25.86 15.20
CA ARG A 32 -4.59 -26.14 16.33
C ARG A 32 -5.53 -27.28 15.89
N LEU A 33 -5.64 -28.32 16.70
CA LEU A 33 -6.77 -29.25 16.67
C LEU A 33 -7.51 -29.13 18.00
N GLU A 34 -8.83 -29.24 17.96
CA GLU A 34 -9.76 -28.77 19.00
C GLU A 34 -9.66 -29.41 20.40
N ASN A 35 -8.82 -30.44 20.62
CA ASN A 35 -8.99 -31.30 21.81
C ASN A 35 -7.77 -31.41 22.75
N GLY A 36 -6.97 -30.35 22.89
CA GLY A 36 -6.11 -30.17 24.08
C GLY A 36 -4.92 -31.13 24.28
N VAL A 37 -4.35 -31.70 23.22
CA VAL A 37 -3.13 -32.55 23.28
C VAL A 37 -1.93 -31.81 22.62
N PRO A 38 -0.66 -32.02 23.05
CA PRO A 38 0.47 -31.18 22.65
C PRO A 38 0.77 -31.17 21.14
N VAL A 39 1.16 -29.99 20.67
CA VAL A 39 1.39 -29.62 19.26
C VAL A 39 2.72 -30.18 18.75
N GLU A 40 2.70 -30.86 17.60
CA GLU A 40 3.91 -31.15 16.83
C GLU A 40 4.32 -29.89 16.05
N VAL A 41 5.48 -29.33 16.38
CA VAL A 41 6.03 -28.14 15.72
C VAL A 41 6.88 -28.60 14.54
N ILE A 42 6.39 -28.39 13.32
CA ILE A 42 7.19 -28.62 12.12
C ILE A 42 7.92 -27.32 11.80
N THR A 43 9.23 -27.33 12.02
CA THR A 43 10.13 -26.23 11.68
C THR A 43 10.73 -26.51 10.30
N LYS A 44 10.47 -25.63 9.32
CA LYS A 44 11.20 -25.64 8.04
C LYS A 44 12.12 -24.42 7.96
N THR A 45 13.38 -24.68 7.67
CA THR A 45 14.44 -23.68 7.49
C THR A 45 14.74 -23.56 6.01
N TYR A 46 14.76 -22.34 5.47
CA TYR A 46 15.14 -22.07 4.08
C TYR A 46 16.46 -21.30 4.05
N GLU A 47 17.32 -21.65 3.10
CA GLU A 47 18.56 -20.94 2.79
C GLU A 47 18.26 -19.85 1.75
N SER A 48 18.48 -18.59 2.12
CA SER A 48 18.45 -17.46 1.19
C SER A 48 19.81 -17.34 0.49
N ASN A 49 19.85 -17.49 -0.84
CA ASN A 49 21.02 -17.12 -1.64
C ASN A 49 21.18 -15.59 -1.69
N SER A 50 22.44 -15.15 -1.86
CA SER A 50 22.92 -13.76 -1.75
C SER A 50 22.10 -12.71 -2.54
N PRO A 51 22.07 -11.43 -2.11
CA PRO A 51 21.32 -10.38 -2.79
C PRO A 51 21.84 -10.19 -4.22
N ILE A 52 20.99 -10.48 -5.19
CA ILE A 52 21.20 -10.09 -6.58
C ILE A 52 20.96 -8.57 -6.65
N GLU A 53 21.95 -7.82 -7.12
CA GLU A 53 21.80 -6.39 -7.37
C GLU A 53 20.94 -6.22 -8.64
N VAL A 54 19.63 -6.01 -8.43
CA VAL A 54 18.67 -5.83 -9.54
C VAL A 54 18.78 -4.41 -10.05
N LYS A 55 19.29 -4.24 -11.27
CA LYS A 55 19.18 -2.97 -12.00
C LYS A 55 17.81 -2.91 -12.63
N LEU A 56 16.93 -2.10 -12.07
CA LEU A 56 15.60 -1.86 -12.61
C LEU A 56 15.68 -1.06 -13.92
N PRO A 57 14.63 -1.09 -14.74
CA PRO A 57 14.60 -0.28 -15.95
C PRO A 57 14.59 1.18 -15.53
N GLU A 58 15.51 1.97 -16.07
CA GLU A 58 15.54 3.43 -15.90
C GLU A 58 14.40 4.05 -16.72
N GLY A 59 13.16 3.91 -16.25
CA GLY A 59 11.97 4.38 -16.97
C GLY A 59 10.71 4.35 -16.11
N LYS A 60 9.71 5.15 -16.47
CA LYS A 60 8.37 5.05 -15.88
C LYS A 60 7.70 3.80 -16.44
N ILE A 61 7.03 3.03 -15.58
CA ILE A 61 6.17 1.92 -16.01
C ILE A 61 4.90 2.54 -16.60
N GLU A 62 4.68 2.31 -17.90
CA GLU A 62 3.55 2.84 -18.66
C GLU A 62 2.66 1.69 -19.15
N VAL A 63 1.40 1.99 -19.46
CA VAL A 63 0.45 0.99 -19.98
C VAL A 63 0.74 0.75 -21.46
N VAL A 64 0.86 -0.51 -21.87
CA VAL A 64 0.91 -0.88 -23.29
C VAL A 64 -0.49 -0.77 -23.88
N LYS A 65 -0.63 -0.05 -24.98
CA LYS A 65 -1.88 -0.03 -25.75
C LYS A 65 -1.95 -1.27 -26.64
N PRO A 66 -3.14 -1.86 -26.85
CA PRO A 66 -3.35 -2.92 -27.81
C PRO A 66 -2.98 -2.45 -29.22
N PRO A 67 -2.12 -3.20 -29.94
CA PRO A 67 -1.80 -2.92 -31.34
C PRO A 67 -3.05 -2.93 -32.25
N ASP A 68 -4.04 -3.76 -31.93
CA ASP A 68 -5.39 -3.72 -32.54
C ASP A 68 -6.45 -3.78 -31.42
N ALA A 69 -7.28 -2.73 -31.31
CA ALA A 69 -8.38 -2.64 -30.33
C ALA A 69 -9.46 -3.73 -30.51
N ASN A 70 -9.33 -4.60 -31.51
CA ASN A 70 -10.24 -5.69 -31.81
C ASN A 70 -9.72 -7.11 -31.59
N LYS A 71 -8.45 -7.32 -31.26
CA LYS A 71 -7.86 -8.66 -31.16
C LYS A 71 -7.36 -9.00 -29.77
N ARG A 72 -7.35 -10.29 -29.44
CA ARG A 72 -6.73 -10.79 -28.20
C ARG A 72 -5.20 -10.72 -28.33
N PRO A 73 -4.43 -10.61 -27.23
CA PRO A 73 -2.96 -10.53 -27.29
C PRO A 73 -2.29 -11.73 -27.99
N ASP A 74 -2.91 -12.90 -27.94
CA ASP A 74 -2.47 -14.13 -28.63
C ASP A 74 -2.77 -14.13 -30.14
N GLU A 75 -3.46 -13.09 -30.64
CA GLU A 75 -3.86 -12.93 -32.04
C GLU A 75 -3.11 -11.78 -32.76
N VAL A 76 -2.06 -11.20 -32.14
CA VAL A 76 -1.34 -10.03 -32.69
C VAL A 76 0.07 -10.36 -33.21
N ASP A 77 0.38 -9.85 -34.41
CA ASP A 77 1.69 -9.82 -35.07
C ASP A 77 2.55 -8.66 -34.50
N PRO A 78 3.82 -8.87 -34.11
CA PRO A 78 4.66 -7.87 -33.43
C PRO A 78 5.02 -6.58 -34.19
N ASP A 79 4.67 -6.42 -35.47
CA ASP A 79 5.14 -5.30 -36.33
C ASP A 79 4.08 -4.25 -36.75
N GLU A 80 2.90 -4.16 -36.11
CA GLU A 80 1.86 -3.16 -36.46
C GLU A 80 1.85 -1.88 -35.58
N PRO A 81 1.58 -0.69 -36.16
CA PRO A 81 1.72 0.60 -35.46
C PRO A 81 0.56 0.96 -34.51
N GLU A 82 0.89 1.64 -33.41
CA GLU A 82 -0.01 2.08 -32.34
C GLU A 82 -0.97 3.22 -32.74
N MET A 83 -2.18 3.25 -32.14
CA MET A 83 -3.16 4.35 -32.23
C MET A 83 -3.33 5.16 -30.92
N ASP A 84 -3.57 6.47 -31.10
CA ASP A 84 -3.82 7.62 -30.19
C ASP A 84 -5.08 7.48 -29.29
N ASP A 85 -4.98 7.33 -27.95
CA ASP A 85 -5.01 8.30 -26.81
C ASP A 85 -6.33 8.97 -26.41
N SER A 86 -7.05 8.30 -25.49
CA SER A 86 -7.76 8.98 -24.39
C SER A 86 -7.95 7.99 -23.23
N THR A 87 -7.30 8.25 -22.09
CA THR A 87 -7.41 7.46 -20.86
C THR A 87 -8.86 7.20 -20.46
N VAL A 88 -9.25 5.93 -20.32
CA VAL A 88 -10.63 5.55 -20.03
C VAL A 88 -10.94 5.67 -18.54
N GLY A 89 -11.38 6.87 -18.15
CA GLY A 89 -11.89 7.17 -16.80
C GLY A 89 -13.19 6.43 -16.48
N HIS A 90 -13.09 5.21 -15.96
CA HIS A 90 -14.23 4.50 -15.35
C HIS A 90 -14.34 4.74 -13.83
N LYS A 91 -13.36 5.45 -13.23
CA LYS A 91 -13.28 5.66 -11.78
C LYS A 91 -14.39 6.56 -11.21
N ASP A 92 -14.98 7.42 -12.04
CA ASP A 92 -16.06 8.34 -11.64
C ASP A 92 -17.46 7.81 -12.03
N HIS A 93 -17.54 6.59 -12.55
CA HIS A 93 -18.82 5.98 -12.95
C HIS A 93 -19.54 5.38 -11.74
N ASP A 94 -20.80 5.77 -11.54
CA ASP A 94 -21.63 5.26 -10.44
C ASP A 94 -22.16 3.85 -10.76
N PHE A 95 -21.58 2.85 -10.10
CA PHE A 95 -21.97 1.45 -10.21
C PHE A 95 -23.11 1.03 -9.27
N SER A 96 -23.66 1.93 -8.44
CA SER A 96 -24.64 1.58 -7.40
C SER A 96 -25.83 0.76 -7.92
N LYS A 97 -26.40 1.18 -9.06
CA LYS A 97 -27.52 0.49 -9.73
C LYS A 97 -27.12 -0.86 -10.32
N VAL A 98 -25.93 -0.92 -10.91
CA VAL A 98 -25.39 -2.13 -11.53
C VAL A 98 -25.13 -3.20 -10.47
N ASP A 99 -24.53 -2.78 -9.37
CA ASP A 99 -24.21 -3.63 -8.24
C ASP A 99 -25.48 -4.12 -7.53
N ALA A 100 -26.49 -3.26 -7.37
CA ALA A 100 -27.78 -3.65 -6.81
C ALA A 100 -28.47 -4.71 -7.68
N TYR A 101 -28.54 -4.49 -9.00
CA TYR A 101 -29.13 -5.47 -9.93
C TYR A 101 -28.41 -6.81 -9.92
N ALA A 102 -27.07 -6.80 -9.86
CA ALA A 102 -26.27 -8.01 -9.72
C ALA A 102 -26.65 -8.78 -8.44
N ARG A 103 -26.71 -8.09 -7.30
CA ARG A 103 -27.07 -8.69 -5.99
C ARG A 103 -28.50 -9.23 -5.93
N GLU A 104 -29.42 -8.60 -6.66
CA GLU A 104 -30.83 -8.98 -6.72
C GLU A 104 -31.13 -10.07 -7.76
N THR A 105 -30.11 -10.61 -8.42
CA THR A 105 -30.28 -11.64 -9.46
C THR A 105 -31.01 -12.87 -8.92
N PRO A 106 -32.17 -13.27 -9.50
CA PRO A 106 -32.90 -14.45 -9.06
C PRO A 106 -32.06 -15.72 -9.24
N LYS A 107 -32.13 -16.64 -8.27
CA LYS A 107 -31.36 -17.90 -8.31
C LYS A 107 -31.62 -18.74 -9.57
N ALA A 108 -32.83 -18.69 -10.11
CA ALA A 108 -33.21 -19.39 -11.34
C ALA A 108 -32.44 -18.89 -12.58
N GLU A 109 -31.99 -17.64 -12.58
CA GLU A 109 -31.19 -17.10 -13.70
C GLU A 109 -29.75 -17.63 -13.68
N ALA A 110 -29.30 -18.12 -12.53
CA ALA A 110 -27.95 -18.65 -12.31
C ALA A 110 -27.87 -20.18 -12.42
N GLU A 111 -28.75 -20.80 -13.22
CA GLU A 111 -28.79 -22.24 -13.53
C GLU A 111 -27.66 -22.69 -14.47
N ASN A 112 -27.30 -21.85 -15.44
CA ASN A 112 -26.17 -22.08 -16.34
C ASN A 112 -25.56 -20.76 -16.82
N ALA A 113 -24.33 -20.82 -17.35
CA ALA A 113 -23.58 -19.62 -17.68
C ALA A 113 -24.20 -18.79 -18.81
N ALA A 114 -24.86 -19.41 -19.79
CA ALA A 114 -25.48 -18.70 -20.90
C ALA A 114 -26.69 -17.88 -20.44
N ARG A 115 -27.57 -18.49 -19.63
CA ARG A 115 -28.74 -17.81 -19.05
C ARG A 115 -28.31 -16.66 -18.13
N LEU A 116 -27.37 -16.92 -17.24
CA LEU A 116 -26.89 -15.93 -16.28
C LEU A 116 -26.24 -14.74 -16.98
N SER A 117 -25.33 -15.00 -17.93
CA SER A 117 -24.69 -13.94 -18.72
C SER A 117 -25.72 -13.04 -19.41
N LYS A 118 -26.71 -13.65 -20.07
CA LYS A 118 -27.79 -12.90 -20.73
C LYS A 118 -28.59 -12.07 -19.73
N TYR A 119 -28.93 -12.62 -18.56
CA TYR A 119 -29.70 -11.90 -17.55
C TYR A 119 -28.92 -10.71 -16.97
N LEU A 120 -27.65 -10.92 -16.60
CA LEU A 120 -26.79 -9.89 -16.00
C LEU A 120 -26.53 -8.74 -16.96
N THR A 121 -26.45 -9.02 -18.26
CA THR A 121 -26.03 -8.03 -19.27
C THR A 121 -27.17 -7.36 -20.03
N LYS A 122 -28.38 -7.95 -20.04
CA LYS A 122 -29.54 -7.43 -20.78
C LYS A 122 -29.93 -5.98 -20.46
N PRO A 123 -29.89 -5.48 -19.21
CA PRO A 123 -30.32 -4.11 -18.92
C PRO A 123 -29.32 -3.04 -19.37
N TRP A 124 -28.07 -3.42 -19.69
CA TRP A 124 -26.96 -2.49 -19.86
C TRP A 124 -26.57 -2.34 -21.32
N ASN A 125 -26.49 -1.09 -21.79
CA ASN A 125 -26.14 -0.79 -23.17
C ASN A 125 -24.62 -0.67 -23.39
N ASN A 126 -23.85 -0.37 -22.35
CA ASN A 126 -22.39 -0.21 -22.43
C ASN A 126 -21.66 -1.43 -21.86
N GLU A 127 -20.44 -1.66 -22.34
CA GLU A 127 -19.62 -2.82 -21.91
C GLU A 127 -19.18 -2.72 -20.45
N LEU A 128 -18.94 -1.51 -19.94
CA LEU A 128 -18.48 -1.25 -18.57
C LEU A 128 -19.45 -1.79 -17.52
N ASP A 129 -20.73 -1.48 -17.66
CA ASP A 129 -21.80 -1.93 -16.77
C ASP A 129 -22.03 -3.44 -16.90
N LYS A 130 -21.90 -4.00 -18.10
CA LYS A 130 -21.98 -5.46 -18.29
C LYS A 130 -20.85 -6.17 -17.55
N LEU A 131 -19.61 -5.70 -17.72
CA LEU A 131 -18.43 -6.21 -17.02
C LEU A 131 -18.60 -6.09 -15.51
N ARG A 132 -19.07 -4.93 -15.03
CA ARG A 132 -19.30 -4.69 -13.60
C ARG A 132 -20.35 -5.62 -13.04
N CYS A 133 -21.48 -5.78 -13.72
CA CYS A 133 -22.58 -6.61 -13.26
C CYS A 133 -22.13 -8.07 -13.09
N ILE A 134 -21.35 -8.59 -14.05
CA ILE A 134 -20.74 -9.92 -13.96
C ILE A 134 -19.75 -10.00 -12.80
N PHE A 135 -18.85 -9.02 -12.67
CA PHE A 135 -17.88 -8.97 -11.59
C PHE A 135 -18.54 -9.01 -10.21
N THR A 136 -19.51 -8.12 -9.99
CA THR A 136 -20.23 -7.99 -8.72
C THR A 136 -21.02 -9.25 -8.40
N TRP A 137 -21.71 -9.82 -9.39
CA TRP A 137 -22.46 -11.05 -9.17
C TRP A 137 -21.54 -12.20 -8.74
N ILE A 138 -20.39 -12.40 -9.40
CA ILE A 138 -19.45 -13.47 -9.02
C ILE A 138 -18.91 -13.24 -7.61
N ALA A 139 -18.44 -12.02 -7.32
CA ALA A 139 -17.87 -11.66 -6.03
C ALA A 139 -18.86 -11.92 -4.86
N ASP A 140 -20.13 -11.59 -5.07
CA ASP A 140 -21.17 -11.74 -4.05
C ASP A 140 -21.81 -13.13 -4.01
N ASN A 141 -21.59 -14.01 -4.99
CA ASN A 141 -22.26 -15.32 -5.03
C ASN A 141 -21.32 -16.52 -4.96
N VAL A 142 -20.02 -16.36 -5.19
CA VAL A 142 -19.04 -17.45 -5.12
C VAL A 142 -18.17 -17.31 -3.87
N LYS A 143 -17.94 -18.40 -3.14
CA LYS A 143 -17.01 -18.46 -2.00
C LYS A 143 -15.70 -19.13 -2.40
N TYR A 144 -14.60 -18.70 -1.80
CA TYR A 144 -13.33 -19.37 -2.01
C TYR A 144 -13.34 -20.76 -1.37
N ASP A 145 -12.92 -21.78 -2.11
CA ASP A 145 -12.83 -23.16 -1.63
C ASP A 145 -11.52 -23.39 -0.86
N THR A 146 -11.53 -22.93 0.40
CA THR A 146 -10.37 -23.03 1.28
C THR A 146 -10.05 -24.47 1.66
N ASP A 147 -11.05 -25.34 1.78
CA ASP A 147 -10.87 -26.76 2.10
C ASP A 147 -10.07 -27.46 0.98
N ALA A 148 -10.47 -27.26 -0.29
CA ALA A 148 -9.75 -27.80 -1.43
C ALA A 148 -8.33 -27.20 -1.55
N TYR A 149 -8.20 -25.89 -1.32
CA TYR A 149 -6.92 -25.19 -1.41
C TYR A 149 -5.91 -25.66 -0.37
N PHE A 150 -6.24 -25.55 0.92
CA PHE A 150 -5.35 -25.92 2.03
C PHE A 150 -5.20 -27.43 2.20
N GLY A 151 -6.22 -28.20 1.80
CA GLY A 151 -6.15 -29.66 1.74
C GLY A 151 -5.30 -30.20 0.59
N GLY A 152 -4.87 -29.34 -0.35
CA GLY A 152 -4.09 -29.73 -1.53
C GLY A 152 -4.92 -30.44 -2.62
N ASN A 153 -6.22 -30.59 -2.42
CA ASN A 153 -7.16 -31.37 -3.24
C ASN A 153 -7.97 -30.46 -4.19
N ILE A 154 -7.29 -29.55 -4.88
CA ILE A 154 -7.93 -28.68 -5.87
C ILE A 154 -8.33 -29.54 -7.06
N GLN A 155 -9.63 -29.66 -7.29
CA GLN A 155 -10.18 -30.24 -8.51
C GLN A 155 -10.43 -29.14 -9.52
N GLN A 156 -10.19 -29.42 -10.80
CA GLN A 156 -10.65 -28.53 -11.85
C GLN A 156 -12.18 -28.47 -11.81
N CYS A 157 -12.71 -27.26 -11.67
CA CYS A 157 -14.14 -26.99 -11.65
C CYS A 157 -14.45 -26.01 -12.77
N GLY A 158 -15.20 -26.48 -13.77
CA GLY A 158 -15.61 -25.61 -14.87
C GLY A 158 -16.66 -24.58 -14.42
N PRO A 159 -16.97 -23.57 -15.25
CA PRO A 159 -17.95 -22.53 -14.91
C PRO A 159 -19.30 -23.06 -14.43
N GLU A 160 -19.80 -24.15 -15.03
CA GLU A 160 -21.08 -24.75 -14.65
C GLU A 160 -21.04 -25.41 -13.27
N ASP A 161 -19.90 -25.97 -12.87
CA ASP A 161 -19.74 -26.56 -11.54
C ASP A 161 -19.65 -25.46 -10.48
N VAL A 162 -18.91 -24.38 -10.76
CA VAL A 162 -18.88 -23.19 -9.89
C VAL A 162 -20.28 -22.60 -9.71
N LEU A 163 -21.09 -22.56 -10.77
CA LEU A 163 -22.49 -22.11 -10.66
C LEU A 163 -23.32 -23.03 -9.77
N LYS A 164 -23.13 -24.35 -9.83
CA LYS A 164 -23.86 -25.29 -8.98
C LYS A 164 -23.41 -25.24 -7.52
N THR A 165 -22.10 -25.26 -7.27
CA THR A 165 -21.53 -25.36 -5.91
C THR A 165 -21.44 -24.03 -5.19
N ARG A 166 -21.39 -22.92 -5.94
CA ARG A 166 -21.08 -21.56 -5.43
C ARG A 166 -19.73 -21.52 -4.70
N LYS A 167 -18.80 -22.41 -5.06
CA LYS A 167 -17.45 -22.52 -4.51
C LYS A 167 -16.41 -22.71 -5.62
N ALA A 168 -15.28 -22.05 -5.51
CA ALA A 168 -14.15 -22.20 -6.43
C ALA A 168 -12.82 -21.76 -5.80
N VAL A 169 -11.70 -22.17 -6.40
CA VAL A 169 -10.40 -21.48 -6.22
C VAL A 169 -10.19 -20.47 -7.35
N CYS A 170 -9.07 -19.73 -7.32
CA CYS A 170 -8.80 -18.62 -8.25
C CYS A 170 -9.04 -18.93 -9.73
N ASP A 171 -8.65 -20.13 -10.18
CA ASP A 171 -8.86 -20.59 -11.55
C ASP A 171 -10.35 -20.64 -11.93
N GLY A 172 -11.20 -21.22 -11.06
CA GLY A 172 -12.65 -21.30 -11.32
C GLY A 172 -13.35 -19.94 -11.26
N TYR A 173 -12.84 -18.98 -10.47
CA TYR A 173 -13.30 -17.59 -10.52
C TYR A 173 -13.00 -16.96 -11.88
N ALA A 174 -11.75 -17.10 -12.34
CA ALA A 174 -11.30 -16.51 -13.60
C ALA A 174 -11.99 -17.13 -14.83
N GLU A 175 -12.21 -18.45 -14.82
CA GLU A 175 -12.94 -19.16 -15.88
C GLU A 175 -14.42 -18.78 -15.92
N LEU A 176 -15.07 -18.63 -14.76
CA LEU A 176 -16.47 -18.21 -14.72
C LEU A 176 -16.62 -16.78 -15.25
N PHE A 177 -15.74 -15.86 -14.87
CA PHE A 177 -15.76 -14.49 -15.39
C PHE A 177 -15.57 -14.47 -16.91
N ASP A 178 -14.55 -15.18 -17.42
CA ASP A 178 -14.31 -15.31 -18.86
C ASP A 178 -15.57 -15.85 -19.56
N LYS A 179 -16.14 -16.95 -19.07
CA LYS A 179 -17.31 -17.58 -19.69
C LYS A 179 -18.52 -16.65 -19.73
N LEU A 180 -18.83 -15.96 -18.63
CA LEU A 180 -19.98 -15.06 -18.56
C LEU A 180 -19.78 -13.83 -19.45
N ALA A 181 -18.59 -13.23 -19.46
CA ALA A 181 -18.32 -12.04 -20.24
C ALA A 181 -18.18 -12.35 -21.74
N SER A 182 -17.51 -13.44 -22.11
CA SER A 182 -17.44 -13.94 -23.50
C SER A 182 -18.83 -14.27 -24.07
N ASN A 183 -19.73 -14.88 -23.27
CA ASN A 183 -21.13 -15.11 -23.68
C ASN A 183 -21.91 -13.80 -23.95
N ALA A 184 -21.48 -12.67 -23.37
CA ALA A 184 -22.04 -11.35 -23.60
C ALA A 184 -21.35 -10.57 -24.74
N GLY A 185 -20.41 -11.20 -25.45
CA GLY A 185 -19.64 -10.60 -26.54
C GLY A 185 -18.53 -9.66 -26.08
N LEU A 186 -18.13 -9.74 -24.80
CA LEU A 186 -17.06 -8.92 -24.24
C LEU A 186 -15.69 -9.55 -24.48
N LYS A 187 -14.67 -8.73 -24.71
CA LYS A 187 -13.31 -9.18 -24.99
C LYS A 187 -12.53 -9.42 -23.70
N VAL A 188 -12.54 -10.67 -23.25
CA VAL A 188 -11.89 -11.11 -22.01
C VAL A 188 -11.11 -12.41 -22.23
N TRP A 189 -10.14 -12.70 -21.37
CA TRP A 189 -9.40 -13.97 -21.36
C TRP A 189 -8.81 -14.23 -19.97
N LYS A 190 -8.60 -15.51 -19.64
CA LYS A 190 -7.89 -15.93 -18.43
C LYS A 190 -6.38 -15.66 -18.54
N ILE A 191 -5.78 -15.25 -17.44
CA ILE A 191 -4.34 -15.08 -17.26
C ILE A 191 -3.92 -15.91 -16.03
N SER A 192 -2.85 -16.68 -16.19
CA SER A 192 -2.23 -17.46 -15.12
C SER A 192 -0.85 -16.88 -14.78
N GLY A 193 -0.47 -17.00 -13.51
CA GLY A 193 0.72 -16.33 -12.99
C GLY A 193 0.93 -16.55 -11.51
N GLN A 194 1.73 -15.67 -10.92
CA GLN A 194 1.98 -15.62 -9.50
C GLN A 194 1.43 -14.32 -8.91
N ALA A 195 0.98 -14.36 -7.66
CA ALA A 195 0.57 -13.18 -6.92
C ALA A 195 1.25 -13.10 -5.55
N LYS A 196 1.65 -11.88 -5.13
CA LYS A 196 2.16 -11.59 -3.79
C LYS A 196 1.00 -11.62 -2.79
N GLY A 197 0.56 -12.82 -2.44
CA GLY A 197 -0.56 -13.05 -1.52
C GLY A 197 -0.23 -12.57 -0.10
N LYS A 198 -0.71 -11.38 0.27
CA LYS A 198 -0.77 -10.92 1.67
C LYS A 198 -1.73 -9.73 1.80
N TYR A 199 -3.01 -9.93 2.15
CA TYR A 199 -3.91 -8.83 2.61
C TYR A 199 -4.36 -9.04 4.05
N ILE A 200 -3.81 -8.26 5.01
CA ILE A 200 -4.15 -8.23 6.47
C ILE A 200 -4.38 -6.77 6.54
N ASP A 201 -5.55 -6.39 6.97
CA ASP A 201 -5.79 -5.02 7.31
C ASP A 201 -5.25 -4.74 8.71
N ILE A 202 -4.01 -4.24 8.70
CA ILE A 202 -3.42 -3.60 9.87
C ILE A 202 -4.04 -2.22 9.90
N TYR A 203 -4.79 -1.93 10.96
CA TYR A 203 -5.35 -0.61 11.20
C TYR A 203 -4.53 0.09 12.27
N PHE A 204 -4.23 1.37 12.01
CA PHE A 204 -3.62 2.27 12.97
C PHE A 204 -4.68 3.15 13.62
N LYS A 205 -4.49 3.54 14.89
CA LYS A 205 -5.36 4.45 15.64
C LYS A 205 -4.53 5.51 16.39
N THR A 206 -4.71 6.79 16.10
CA THR A 206 -4.11 7.90 16.87
C THR A 206 -5.02 8.31 18.04
N GLY A 207 -4.60 8.07 19.30
CA GLY A 207 -5.43 8.46 20.46
C GLY A 207 -4.98 8.11 21.88
N ASP A 208 -4.04 7.18 22.09
CA ASP A 208 -3.66 6.74 23.45
C ASP A 208 -2.31 7.31 23.93
N LEU A 209 -2.13 8.64 23.87
CA LEU A 209 -0.93 9.33 24.41
C LEU A 209 -1.15 10.04 25.76
N PHE A 210 -2.28 9.81 26.42
CA PHE A 210 -2.48 10.24 27.81
C PHE A 210 -3.09 9.12 28.66
N PHE A 211 -2.28 8.59 29.57
CA PHE A 211 -2.63 7.71 30.71
C PHE A 211 -3.43 6.43 30.39
N ASP A 212 -2.76 5.39 29.86
CA ASP A 212 -2.61 4.09 30.51
C ASP A 212 -1.85 3.12 29.59
N ASN A 213 -1.02 2.26 30.18
CA ASN A 213 -0.23 1.21 29.51
C ASN A 213 -1.10 0.07 28.94
N ASN A 214 -2.10 0.40 28.12
CA ASN A 214 -2.93 -0.58 27.43
C ASN A 214 -3.16 -0.16 25.98
N VAL A 215 -2.08 -0.09 25.21
CA VAL A 215 -2.19 -0.26 23.75
C VAL A 215 -2.83 -1.62 23.55
N ARG A 216 -4.13 -1.63 23.22
CA ARG A 216 -4.75 -2.81 22.63
C ARG A 216 -4.14 -2.96 21.24
N LEU A 217 -2.99 -3.63 21.21
CA LEU A 217 -2.51 -4.36 20.05
C LEU A 217 -3.72 -5.16 19.53
N PHE A 218 -4.35 -4.69 18.45
CA PHE A 218 -5.17 -5.57 17.61
C PHE A 218 -4.19 -6.48 16.87
N ASP A 219 -3.60 -7.37 17.65
CA ASP A 219 -2.55 -8.29 17.26
C ASP A 219 -3.20 -9.53 16.63
N TYR A 220 -2.84 -9.72 15.36
CA TYR A 220 -2.73 -10.99 14.64
C TYR A 220 -4.00 -11.82 14.41
N LEU A 221 -4.73 -11.48 13.34
CA LEU A 221 -5.37 -12.52 12.52
C LEU A 221 -4.35 -13.05 11.52
N LEU A 222 -3.88 -14.27 11.83
CA LEU A 222 -2.93 -15.09 11.09
C LEU A 222 -3.47 -15.37 9.67
N LYS A 223 -2.62 -15.20 8.65
CA LYS A 223 -2.98 -15.39 7.24
C LYS A 223 -2.37 -16.63 6.62
N GLY A 224 -3.05 -17.19 5.62
CA GLY A 224 -2.44 -18.04 4.59
C GLY A 224 -1.21 -17.40 3.91
N ALA A 225 -0.47 -18.23 3.16
CA ALA A 225 0.91 -18.03 2.66
C ALA A 225 1.33 -16.57 2.48
N GLY A 226 1.86 -15.97 3.54
CA GLY A 226 2.26 -14.57 3.52
C GLY A 226 3.52 -14.39 2.69
N TYR A 227 3.44 -13.64 1.59
CA TYR A 227 4.66 -13.21 0.91
C TYR A 227 5.52 -12.37 1.87
N THR A 228 6.77 -12.79 2.02
CA THR A 228 7.87 -12.01 2.56
C THR A 228 8.99 -12.02 1.53
N PRO A 229 9.75 -10.92 1.35
CA PRO A 229 10.93 -10.95 0.51
C PRO A 229 11.81 -12.18 0.83
N GLY A 230 12.19 -12.92 -0.20
CA GLY A 230 12.90 -14.21 -0.09
C GLY A 230 12.01 -15.46 -0.17
N CYS A 231 10.67 -15.32 -0.16
CA CYS A 231 9.79 -16.44 -0.46
C CYS A 231 9.97 -16.92 -1.91
N ASP A 232 9.92 -18.25 -2.10
CA ASP A 232 9.83 -18.84 -3.42
C ASP A 232 8.43 -18.59 -4.02
N ILE A 233 8.34 -17.58 -4.87
CA ILE A 233 7.09 -17.21 -5.53
C ILE A 233 6.65 -18.25 -6.58
N ASP A 234 7.52 -19.17 -7.03
CA ASP A 234 7.11 -20.26 -7.95
C ASP A 234 6.35 -21.38 -7.24
N SER A 235 6.37 -21.40 -5.92
CA SER A 235 5.63 -22.39 -5.15
C SER A 235 4.12 -22.25 -5.37
N ARG A 236 3.40 -23.39 -5.38
CA ARG A 236 1.95 -23.48 -5.58
C ARG A 236 1.13 -22.50 -4.74
N GLN A 237 1.64 -22.10 -3.57
CA GLN A 237 0.94 -21.18 -2.67
C GLN A 237 0.79 -19.74 -3.22
N PHE A 238 1.56 -19.38 -4.24
CA PHE A 238 1.49 -18.08 -4.91
C PHE A 238 0.95 -18.17 -6.34
N ALA A 239 0.74 -19.39 -6.85
CA ALA A 239 0.07 -19.59 -8.13
C ALA A 239 -1.34 -18.98 -8.06
N HIS A 240 -1.67 -18.14 -9.03
CA HIS A 240 -2.90 -17.39 -9.05
C HIS A 240 -3.43 -17.24 -10.48
N SER A 241 -4.71 -16.92 -10.62
CA SER A 241 -5.33 -16.69 -11.92
C SER A 241 -6.35 -15.55 -11.83
N TRP A 242 -6.37 -14.75 -12.89
CA TRP A 242 -7.19 -13.56 -13.04
C TRP A 242 -7.56 -13.38 -14.52
N ASN A 243 -8.15 -12.24 -14.90
CA ASN A 243 -8.56 -11.99 -16.27
C ASN A 243 -7.96 -10.71 -16.84
N GLY A 244 -7.62 -10.76 -18.13
CA GLY A 244 -7.42 -9.57 -18.96
C GLY A 244 -8.73 -9.18 -19.64
N VAL A 245 -8.94 -7.87 -19.79
CA VAL A 245 -10.10 -7.28 -20.46
C VAL A 245 -9.60 -6.23 -21.44
N LEU A 246 -10.06 -6.30 -22.69
CA LEU A 246 -9.89 -5.23 -23.65
C LEU A 246 -11.13 -4.34 -23.62
N TYR A 247 -11.01 -3.13 -23.07
CA TYR A 247 -12.12 -2.19 -22.95
C TYR A 247 -11.72 -0.84 -23.53
N LYS A 248 -12.48 -0.37 -24.53
CA LYS A 248 -12.22 0.92 -25.23
C LYS A 248 -10.77 1.11 -25.68
N GLY A 249 -10.14 0.04 -26.17
CA GLY A 249 -8.76 0.08 -26.65
C GLY A 249 -7.71 0.12 -25.54
N GLU A 250 -8.05 -0.25 -24.30
CA GLU A 250 -7.09 -0.40 -23.21
C GLU A 250 -7.12 -1.81 -22.64
N PHE A 251 -5.94 -2.34 -22.32
CA PHE A 251 -5.82 -3.55 -21.51
C PHE A 251 -6.02 -3.21 -20.04
N LEU A 252 -7.04 -3.81 -19.43
CA LEU A 252 -7.35 -3.69 -18.01
C LEU A 252 -7.45 -5.08 -17.38
N LEU A 253 -7.27 -5.15 -16.06
CA LEU A 253 -7.19 -6.43 -15.35
C LEU A 253 -8.35 -6.58 -14.35
N VAL A 254 -8.86 -7.79 -14.23
CA VAL A 254 -9.93 -8.15 -13.29
C VAL A 254 -9.49 -9.33 -12.44
N ASP A 255 -9.61 -9.21 -11.12
CA ASP A 255 -9.43 -10.33 -10.19
C ASP A 255 -10.70 -10.53 -9.35
N ASN A 256 -11.56 -11.44 -9.79
CA ASN A 256 -12.78 -11.79 -9.05
C ASN A 256 -12.49 -12.47 -7.72
N THR A 257 -11.35 -13.15 -7.57
CA THR A 257 -10.99 -13.85 -6.33
C THR A 257 -10.75 -12.84 -5.22
N TRP A 258 -9.88 -11.87 -5.47
CA TRP A 258 -9.53 -10.83 -4.51
C TRP A 258 -10.61 -9.75 -4.43
N GLY A 259 -11.42 -9.59 -5.47
CA GLY A 259 -12.63 -8.77 -5.44
C GLY A 259 -13.77 -9.35 -4.58
N ALA A 260 -13.82 -10.67 -4.37
CA ALA A 260 -14.86 -11.35 -3.60
C ALA A 260 -14.64 -11.32 -2.10
N GLY A 261 -13.38 -11.36 -1.65
CA GLY A 261 -13.09 -11.43 -0.24
C GLY A 261 -11.65 -11.74 0.10
N ILE A 262 -11.45 -12.04 1.38
CA ILE A 262 -10.15 -12.26 1.99
C ILE A 262 -10.14 -13.58 2.76
N LEU A 263 -8.94 -14.08 3.02
CA LEU A 263 -8.74 -15.22 3.91
C LEU A 263 -8.47 -14.74 5.33
N ASN A 264 -9.26 -15.24 6.28
CA ASN A 264 -9.04 -15.11 7.71
C ASN A 264 -8.58 -16.47 8.25
N GLY A 265 -7.27 -16.64 8.45
CA GLY A 265 -6.68 -17.95 8.68
C GLY A 265 -6.89 -18.88 7.47
N THR A 266 -7.60 -19.98 7.69
CA THR A 266 -8.01 -20.92 6.64
C THR A 266 -9.46 -20.75 6.21
N GLU A 267 -10.16 -19.73 6.72
CA GLU A 267 -11.56 -19.46 6.37
C GLU A 267 -11.65 -18.32 5.36
N PHE A 268 -12.65 -18.38 4.48
CA PHE A 268 -12.94 -17.32 3.54
C PHE A 268 -14.02 -16.40 4.08
N GLU A 269 -13.71 -15.11 4.14
CA GLU A 269 -14.64 -14.04 4.51
C GLU A 269 -14.94 -13.17 3.28
N LYS A 270 -16.23 -12.95 3.01
CA LYS A 270 -16.64 -12.06 1.92
C LYS A 270 -16.31 -10.62 2.26
N HIS A 271 -15.59 -9.97 1.37
CA HIS A 271 -15.21 -8.58 1.47
C HIS A 271 -15.10 -8.03 0.06
N PHE A 272 -16.15 -7.34 -0.38
CA PHE A 272 -16.22 -6.83 -1.74
C PHE A 272 -15.20 -5.71 -1.97
N GLU A 273 -14.18 -5.97 -2.79
CA GLU A 273 -13.09 -5.04 -3.07
C GLU A 273 -13.13 -4.58 -4.55
N PRO A 274 -13.73 -3.40 -4.83
CA PRO A 274 -13.91 -2.93 -6.20
C PRO A 274 -12.60 -2.52 -6.89
N PHE A 275 -11.50 -2.34 -6.17
CA PHE A 275 -10.19 -2.06 -6.79
C PHE A 275 -9.76 -3.12 -7.80
N HIS A 276 -10.18 -4.37 -7.62
CA HIS A 276 -9.85 -5.48 -8.51
C HIS A 276 -10.76 -5.57 -9.75
N PHE A 277 -11.63 -4.58 -9.97
CA PHE A 277 -12.43 -4.46 -11.19
C PHE A 277 -11.79 -3.46 -12.15
N LEU A 278 -11.42 -3.91 -13.36
CA LEU A 278 -10.80 -3.10 -14.41
C LEU A 278 -9.60 -2.27 -13.93
N CYS A 279 -8.76 -2.89 -13.10
CA CYS A 279 -7.56 -2.30 -12.56
C CYS A 279 -6.54 -2.00 -13.67
N SER A 280 -5.85 -0.85 -13.59
CA SER A 280 -4.79 -0.50 -14.53
C SER A 280 -3.59 -1.44 -14.38
N PRO A 281 -2.96 -1.90 -15.48
CA PRO A 281 -1.75 -2.72 -15.43
C PRO A 281 -0.64 -2.14 -14.56
N THR A 282 -0.44 -0.81 -14.60
CA THR A 282 0.58 -0.10 -13.79
C THR A 282 0.33 -0.16 -12.28
N GLN A 283 -0.90 -0.47 -11.85
CA GLN A 283 -1.26 -0.65 -10.44
C GLN A 283 -1.28 -2.15 -10.07
N PHE A 284 -1.79 -2.99 -10.97
CA PHE A 284 -1.95 -4.42 -10.75
C PHE A 284 -0.62 -5.18 -10.70
N ILE A 285 0.39 -4.74 -11.47
CA ILE A 285 1.74 -5.35 -11.53
C ILE A 285 2.47 -5.34 -10.17
N TYR A 286 2.03 -4.53 -9.20
CA TYR A 286 2.61 -4.55 -7.86
C TYR A 286 2.35 -5.85 -7.10
N SER A 287 1.26 -6.55 -7.44
CA SER A 287 0.84 -7.77 -6.76
C SER A 287 0.77 -8.98 -7.68
N HIS A 288 0.56 -8.83 -8.98
CA HIS A 288 0.36 -9.95 -9.91
C HIS A 288 1.41 -9.96 -11.01
N PHE A 289 2.02 -11.11 -11.23
CA PHE A 289 3.04 -11.34 -12.25
C PHE A 289 2.60 -12.49 -13.16
N PRO A 290 2.24 -12.22 -14.43
CA PRO A 290 1.78 -13.26 -15.35
C PRO A 290 2.93 -14.20 -15.76
N GLU A 291 2.59 -15.44 -16.10
CA GLU A 291 3.54 -16.41 -16.67
C GLU A 291 4.12 -15.93 -18.00
N LYS A 292 3.29 -15.26 -18.81
CA LYS A 292 3.64 -14.71 -20.11
C LYS A 292 3.98 -13.22 -20.00
N PRO A 293 5.21 -12.79 -20.32
CA PRO A 293 5.63 -11.39 -20.19
C PRO A 293 4.74 -10.38 -20.93
N GLU A 294 4.20 -10.75 -22.10
CA GLU A 294 3.30 -9.91 -22.89
C GLU A 294 1.96 -9.60 -22.19
N GLN A 295 1.56 -10.43 -21.22
CA GLN A 295 0.33 -10.24 -20.45
C GLN A 295 0.51 -9.30 -19.26
N GLN A 296 1.69 -8.71 -19.07
CA GLN A 296 1.91 -7.67 -18.06
C GLN A 296 1.21 -6.36 -18.45
N TYR A 297 1.05 -6.12 -19.76
CA TYR A 297 0.50 -4.89 -20.35
C TYR A 297 1.16 -3.61 -19.83
N VAL A 298 2.44 -3.69 -19.48
CA VAL A 298 3.26 -2.55 -19.13
C VAL A 298 4.56 -2.54 -19.91
N GLU A 299 5.09 -1.35 -20.14
CA GLU A 299 6.41 -1.13 -20.72
C GLU A 299 7.21 -0.16 -19.83
N PRO A 300 8.49 -0.44 -19.52
CA PRO A 300 9.18 -1.69 -19.83
C PRO A 300 8.57 -2.88 -19.08
N LYS A 301 8.62 -4.07 -19.70
CA LYS A 301 8.21 -5.32 -19.05
C LYS A 301 9.15 -5.61 -17.89
N LEU A 302 8.59 -5.99 -16.76
CA LEU A 302 9.37 -6.36 -15.59
C LEU A 302 9.85 -7.80 -15.71
N THR A 303 11.10 -8.03 -15.36
CA THR A 303 11.59 -9.33 -14.95
C THR A 303 10.98 -9.71 -13.62
N LYS A 304 11.02 -11.00 -13.31
CA LYS A 304 10.55 -11.52 -12.03
C LYS A 304 11.32 -10.93 -10.83
N ALA A 305 12.62 -10.65 -10.98
CA ALA A 305 13.43 -10.06 -9.93
C ALA A 305 12.99 -8.61 -9.62
N GLU A 306 12.72 -7.82 -10.66
CA GLU A 306 12.18 -6.47 -10.54
C GLU A 306 10.77 -6.46 -9.96
N PHE A 307 9.92 -7.41 -10.37
CA PHE A 307 8.61 -7.61 -9.76
C PHE A 307 8.75 -7.87 -8.25
N LEU A 308 9.64 -8.77 -7.82
CA LEU A 308 9.85 -9.08 -6.40
C LEU A 308 10.40 -7.89 -5.61
N ASP A 309 11.17 -7.02 -6.27
CA ASP A 309 11.67 -5.76 -5.71
C ASP A 309 10.60 -4.66 -5.65
N LEU A 310 9.47 -4.75 -6.37
CA LEU A 310 8.41 -3.74 -6.23
C LEU A 310 7.91 -3.62 -4.77
N PRO A 311 7.68 -2.37 -4.28
CA PRO A 311 7.12 -2.12 -2.97
C PRO A 311 5.85 -2.91 -2.69
N TYR A 312 5.65 -3.34 -1.45
CA TYR A 312 4.35 -3.89 -1.05
C TYR A 312 3.33 -2.75 -0.92
N VAL A 313 2.31 -2.79 -1.77
CA VAL A 313 1.19 -1.84 -1.76
C VAL A 313 -0.14 -2.57 -1.70
N LYS A 314 -1.10 -1.95 -1.02
CA LYS A 314 -2.49 -2.42 -0.98
C LYS A 314 -3.37 -1.63 -1.95
N PRO A 315 -4.53 -2.18 -2.36
CA PRO A 315 -5.58 -1.45 -3.07
C PRO A 315 -5.82 -0.03 -2.56
N LYS A 316 -5.84 0.13 -1.22
CA LYS A 316 -6.11 1.40 -0.57
C LYS A 316 -5.05 2.48 -0.82
N PHE A 317 -3.82 2.09 -1.16
CA PHE A 317 -2.78 3.03 -1.60
C PHE A 317 -3.25 3.78 -2.84
N PHE A 318 -3.59 3.03 -3.89
CA PHE A 318 -4.01 3.58 -5.17
C PHE A 318 -5.40 4.21 -5.13
N SER A 319 -6.37 3.60 -4.44
CA SER A 319 -7.73 4.17 -4.35
C SER A 319 -7.79 5.43 -3.47
N SER A 320 -6.76 5.69 -2.66
CA SER A 320 -6.58 6.97 -1.96
C SER A 320 -5.81 8.02 -2.80
N GLY A 321 -5.53 7.69 -4.07
CA GLY A 321 -4.84 8.56 -5.03
C GLY A 321 -3.33 8.62 -4.84
N LEU A 322 -2.73 7.70 -4.07
CA LEU A 322 -1.29 7.70 -3.80
C LEU A 322 -0.49 7.05 -4.94
N GLY A 323 0.72 7.59 -5.15
CA GLY A 323 1.73 7.05 -6.04
C GLY A 323 3.14 7.33 -5.49
N PHE A 324 4.12 6.53 -5.89
CA PHE A 324 5.52 6.83 -5.60
C PHE A 324 6.08 7.82 -6.62
N VAL A 325 6.89 8.77 -6.15
CA VAL A 325 7.55 9.75 -7.04
C VAL A 325 8.70 9.11 -7.83
N LYS A 326 9.32 8.08 -7.26
CA LYS A 326 10.39 7.28 -7.87
C LYS A 326 10.27 5.83 -7.42
N HIS A 327 10.92 4.92 -8.15
CA HIS A 327 11.07 3.54 -7.68
C HIS A 327 11.94 3.50 -6.41
N LEU A 328 11.50 2.75 -5.40
CA LEU A 328 12.17 2.66 -4.10
C LEU A 328 12.68 1.25 -3.79
N GLY A 329 12.25 0.25 -4.54
CA GLY A 329 12.40 -1.15 -4.16
C GLY A 329 11.57 -1.54 -2.94
N ASN A 330 11.73 -2.76 -2.46
CA ASN A 330 11.04 -3.28 -1.28
C ASN A 330 11.84 -3.06 0.02
N GLU A 331 13.10 -2.67 -0.12
CA GLU A 331 14.09 -2.43 0.93
C GLU A 331 14.67 -1.03 0.84
N ILE A 332 14.69 -0.31 1.97
CA ILE A 332 15.38 0.97 2.14
C ILE A 332 16.65 0.72 2.94
N LYS A 333 17.81 0.87 2.30
CA LYS A 333 19.13 0.70 2.92
C LYS A 333 19.75 2.06 3.24
N VAL A 334 20.10 2.28 4.51
CA VAL A 334 20.65 3.56 5.00
C VAL A 334 21.87 3.32 5.88
N SER A 335 22.76 4.30 5.93
CA SER A 335 23.98 4.26 6.75
C SER A 335 24.18 5.51 7.61
N ASP A 336 23.45 6.58 7.32
CA ASP A 336 23.43 7.84 8.05
C ASP A 336 22.25 7.93 9.04
N ASP A 337 21.63 6.79 9.32
CA ASP A 337 20.42 6.61 10.13
C ASP A 337 19.14 7.24 9.53
N LYS A 338 19.18 7.93 8.38
CA LYS A 338 18.03 8.69 7.87
C LYS A 338 17.29 7.96 6.77
N VAL A 339 16.00 7.74 6.99
CA VAL A 339 15.07 7.25 5.96
C VAL A 339 14.30 8.44 5.42
N THR A 340 14.24 8.56 4.10
CA THR A 340 13.47 9.59 3.42
C THR A 340 12.89 9.04 2.14
N MET A 341 11.60 9.32 1.90
CA MET A 341 10.94 8.98 0.65
C MET A 341 9.93 10.04 0.26
N GLU A 342 9.57 10.06 -1.03
CA GLU A 342 8.59 10.98 -1.58
C GLU A 342 7.44 10.21 -2.22
N ILE A 343 6.22 10.60 -1.88
CA ILE A 343 4.98 10.11 -2.48
C ILE A 343 4.17 11.28 -3.03
N GLU A 344 3.33 11.00 -4.00
CA GLU A 344 2.42 11.95 -4.61
C GLU A 344 0.98 11.52 -4.36
N ARG A 345 0.06 12.49 -4.22
CA ARG A 345 -1.37 12.27 -4.16
C ARG A 345 -2.12 13.12 -5.18
N ILE A 346 -2.74 12.48 -6.17
CA ILE A 346 -3.37 13.16 -7.33
C ILE A 346 -4.80 13.65 -7.00
N HIS A 347 -5.45 13.05 -6.00
CA HIS A 347 -6.74 13.48 -5.48
C HIS A 347 -6.66 13.62 -3.95
N PRO A 348 -6.09 14.73 -3.46
CA PRO A 348 -5.91 14.94 -2.03
C PRO A 348 -7.26 15.18 -1.36
N ASP A 349 -7.88 14.10 -0.90
CA ASP A 349 -9.00 14.18 0.03
C ASP A 349 -8.44 14.45 1.44
N GLU A 350 -8.59 15.69 1.87
CA GLU A 350 -8.10 16.22 3.16
C GLU A 350 -8.81 15.58 4.35
N SER A 351 -9.98 14.97 4.16
CA SER A 351 -10.62 14.16 5.20
C SER A 351 -9.85 12.87 5.50
N LYS A 352 -8.88 12.51 4.65
CA LYS A 352 -8.07 11.30 4.77
C LYS A 352 -6.59 11.61 4.87
N PRO A 353 -6.09 12.08 6.03
CA PRO A 353 -4.68 12.44 6.18
C PRO A 353 -3.76 11.21 6.08
N LEU A 354 -2.49 11.46 5.76
CA LEU A 354 -1.45 10.44 5.77
C LEU A 354 -0.89 10.28 7.18
N HIS A 355 -0.53 9.05 7.52
CA HIS A 355 0.29 8.75 8.69
C HIS A 355 1.38 7.75 8.31
N ALA A 356 2.51 7.79 8.99
CA ALA A 356 3.61 6.86 8.73
C ALA A 356 4.41 6.59 10.02
N THR A 357 4.89 5.37 10.15
CA THR A 357 5.65 4.91 11.32
C THR A 357 6.86 4.10 10.91
N LEU A 358 7.88 4.10 11.77
CA LEU A 358 9.00 3.16 11.74
C LEU A 358 8.85 2.20 12.93
N GLU A 359 8.49 0.95 12.65
CA GLU A 359 8.55 -0.14 13.60
C GLU A 359 10.02 -0.59 13.72
N TRP A 360 10.63 -0.42 14.89
CA TRP A 360 12.03 -0.72 15.13
C TRP A 360 12.23 -1.42 16.47
N LYS A 361 12.64 -2.70 16.44
CA LYS A 361 12.93 -3.49 17.66
C LYS A 361 11.79 -3.46 18.70
N GLY A 362 10.54 -3.53 18.25
CA GLY A 362 9.35 -3.49 19.10
C GLY A 362 8.90 -2.10 19.56
N GLN A 363 9.58 -1.04 19.12
CA GLN A 363 9.13 0.34 19.29
C GLN A 363 8.50 0.84 17.99
N GLU A 364 7.46 1.65 18.10
CA GLU A 364 6.89 2.38 16.97
C GLU A 364 7.25 3.86 17.06
N LEU A 365 7.89 4.38 16.01
CA LEU A 365 8.35 5.76 15.93
C LEU A 365 7.58 6.48 14.83
N THR A 366 6.93 7.59 15.16
CA THR A 366 6.21 8.41 14.17
C THR A 366 7.18 9.01 13.16
N ALA A 367 6.85 8.88 11.87
CA ALA A 367 7.56 9.55 10.80
C ALA A 367 7.03 10.97 10.60
N LEU A 368 7.93 11.90 10.27
CA LEU A 368 7.57 13.25 9.86
C LEU A 368 7.03 13.23 8.43
N ILE A 369 5.88 13.87 8.21
CA ILE A 369 5.28 14.04 6.88
C ILE A 369 5.25 15.54 6.56
N GLN A 370 5.88 15.92 5.45
CA GLN A 370 5.97 17.29 4.98
C GLN A 370 5.34 17.38 3.59
N ARG A 371 4.37 18.26 3.36
CA ARG A 371 3.95 18.60 2.00
C ARG A 371 5.02 19.49 1.37
N LEU A 372 5.40 19.17 0.15
CA LEU A 372 6.35 19.96 -0.63
C LEU A 372 5.57 20.95 -1.51
N ALA A 373 6.11 22.16 -1.68
CA ALA A 373 5.53 23.18 -2.55
C ALA A 373 5.67 22.86 -4.05
N THR A 374 6.56 21.92 -4.39
CA THR A 374 6.67 21.43 -5.76
C THR A 374 5.64 20.33 -5.99
N PRO A 375 4.87 20.36 -7.10
CA PRO A 375 3.96 19.29 -7.44
C PRO A 375 4.71 17.99 -7.74
N GLY A 376 4.01 16.88 -7.65
CA GLY A 376 4.54 15.59 -8.06
C GLY A 376 4.53 15.43 -9.59
N PRO A 377 5.11 14.31 -10.09
CA PRO A 377 5.26 14.06 -11.52
C PRO A 377 3.92 13.91 -12.28
N LYS A 378 2.80 13.70 -11.59
CA LYS A 378 1.45 13.63 -12.17
C LYS A 378 0.59 14.87 -11.82
N GLY A 379 1.21 15.94 -11.33
CA GLY A 379 0.55 17.20 -10.97
C GLY A 379 -0.17 17.18 -9.62
N GLY A 380 -0.07 16.09 -8.86
CA GLY A 380 -0.63 15.94 -7.52
C GLY A 380 0.20 16.61 -6.43
N ARG A 381 -0.32 16.59 -5.20
CA ARG A 381 0.40 17.09 -4.01
C ARG A 381 1.52 16.12 -3.65
N LYS A 382 2.73 16.62 -3.51
CA LYS A 382 3.90 15.81 -3.16
C LYS A 382 4.18 15.88 -1.65
N TYR A 383 4.48 14.74 -1.06
CA TYR A 383 4.77 14.58 0.36
C TYR A 383 6.12 13.89 0.56
N LYS A 384 6.95 14.46 1.44
CA LYS A 384 8.18 13.86 1.93
C LYS A 384 7.92 13.20 3.28
N LEU A 385 8.21 11.92 3.38
CA LEU A 385 8.10 11.13 4.58
C LEU A 385 9.51 10.86 5.10
N SER A 386 9.77 11.17 6.37
CA SER A 386 11.11 11.06 6.97
C SER A 386 11.07 10.39 8.33
N CYS A 387 12.02 9.50 8.60
CA CYS A 387 12.29 8.99 9.94
C CYS A 387 13.78 8.76 10.17
N THR A 388 14.18 8.64 11.44
CA THR A 388 15.56 8.32 11.80
C THR A 388 15.59 6.99 12.56
N CYS A 389 16.45 6.08 12.12
CA CYS A 389 16.68 4.81 12.77
C CYS A 389 17.42 5.03 14.11
N PRO A 390 16.94 4.46 15.22
CA PRO A 390 17.55 4.68 16.54
C PRO A 390 18.82 3.86 16.79
N SER A 391 19.15 2.91 15.92
CA SER A 391 20.35 2.06 16.03
C SER A 391 20.62 1.29 14.73
N LYS A 392 21.76 0.59 14.67
CA LYS A 392 22.00 -0.45 13.66
C LYS A 392 20.97 -1.58 13.77
N GLY A 393 20.46 -2.06 12.63
CA GLY A 393 19.53 -3.17 12.58
C GLY A 393 18.55 -3.10 11.42
N GLU A 394 17.41 -3.74 11.62
CA GLU A 394 16.32 -3.80 10.65
C GLU A 394 14.99 -3.45 11.32
N GLY A 395 14.07 -2.86 10.55
CA GLY A 395 12.71 -2.53 10.96
C GLY A 395 11.80 -2.35 9.77
N LYS A 396 10.58 -1.84 9.98
CA LYS A 396 9.59 -1.63 8.92
C LYS A 396 9.10 -0.19 8.88
N PHE A 397 9.12 0.40 7.70
CA PHE A 397 8.54 1.71 7.45
C PHE A 397 7.13 1.52 6.89
N ASN A 398 6.13 1.93 7.65
CA ASN A 398 4.72 1.71 7.38
C ASN A 398 4.04 3.02 6.99
N ILE A 399 3.18 2.98 5.97
CA ILE A 399 2.39 4.12 5.51
C ILE A 399 0.91 3.78 5.65
N PHE A 400 0.14 4.70 6.21
CA PHE A 400 -1.29 4.58 6.49
C PHE A 400 -2.06 5.74 5.87
N VAL A 401 -3.32 5.49 5.53
CA VAL A 401 -4.29 6.53 5.15
C VAL A 401 -5.38 6.54 6.19
N MET A 402 -5.51 7.64 6.93
CA MET A 402 -6.53 7.78 7.97
C MET A 402 -7.90 7.99 7.32
N LEU A 403 -8.95 7.35 7.84
CA LEU A 403 -10.30 7.39 7.24
C LEU A 403 -11.33 8.03 8.18
N LYS A 404 -11.34 7.65 9.46
CA LYS A 404 -12.31 8.18 10.44
C LYS A 404 -11.72 8.12 11.84
N GLY A 405 -11.97 9.16 12.63
CA GLY A 405 -11.67 9.14 14.06
C GLY A 405 -10.22 8.77 14.35
N ASN A 406 -9.30 9.30 13.54
CA ASN A 406 -7.87 9.03 13.70
C ASN A 406 -7.49 7.56 13.51
N GLU A 407 -8.29 6.78 12.77
CA GLU A 407 -8.00 5.39 12.40
C GLU A 407 -7.83 5.20 10.90
N GLY A 408 -6.91 4.34 10.46
CA GLY A 408 -6.61 4.13 9.04
C GLY A 408 -5.88 2.83 8.73
N PRO A 409 -6.15 2.18 7.58
CA PRO A 409 -5.43 0.98 7.17
C PRO A 409 -4.00 1.29 6.73
N LEU A 410 -3.11 0.32 6.96
CA LEU A 410 -1.81 0.23 6.31
C LEU A 410 -2.01 0.13 4.80
N VAL A 411 -1.39 1.01 4.05
CA VAL A 411 -1.46 1.08 2.60
C VAL A 411 -0.16 0.64 1.91
N SER A 412 0.99 0.77 2.58
CA SER A 412 2.30 0.33 2.05
C SER A 412 3.26 0.05 3.19
N SER A 413 4.22 -0.87 2.99
CA SER A 413 5.26 -1.17 3.98
C SER A 413 6.59 -1.51 3.30
N PHE A 414 7.69 -1.05 3.89
CA PHE A 414 9.06 -1.26 3.42
C PHE A 414 9.92 -1.87 4.52
N ILE A 415 10.84 -2.74 4.15
CA ILE A 415 11.90 -3.17 5.06
C ILE A 415 12.95 -2.06 5.11
N VAL A 416 13.36 -1.64 6.30
CA VAL A 416 14.43 -0.66 6.49
C VAL A 416 15.63 -1.37 7.09
N LYS A 417 16.79 -1.29 6.43
CA LYS A 417 18.06 -1.82 6.93
C LYS A 417 19.02 -0.67 7.20
N ASN A 418 19.36 -0.46 8.46
CA ASN A 418 20.30 0.57 8.88
C ASN A 418 21.64 -0.04 9.30
N SER A 419 22.71 0.44 8.67
CA SER A 419 24.09 0.12 9.04
C SER A 419 24.73 1.16 9.98
N GLY A 420 24.09 2.33 10.13
CA GLY A 420 24.51 3.41 11.02
C GLY A 420 24.31 3.10 12.51
N SER A 421 24.89 3.93 13.37
CA SER A 421 24.91 3.68 14.81
C SER A 421 23.65 4.14 15.54
N GLY A 422 22.79 4.93 14.90
CA GLY A 422 21.69 5.65 15.54
C GLY A 422 22.11 6.96 16.22
N LYS A 423 23.35 7.43 16.00
CA LYS A 423 23.88 8.63 16.70
C LYS A 423 23.15 9.91 16.30
N HIS A 424 22.49 9.89 15.15
CA HIS A 424 21.72 11.02 14.63
C HIS A 424 20.24 10.97 15.03
N PHE A 425 19.84 9.96 15.81
CA PHE A 425 18.46 9.84 16.26
C PHE A 425 18.06 11.03 17.13
N THR A 426 17.18 11.86 16.57
CA THR A 426 16.60 13.02 17.24
C THR A 426 15.11 13.02 16.98
N PRO A 427 14.25 13.03 18.02
CA PRO A 427 12.81 13.12 17.84
C PRO A 427 12.41 14.34 17.00
N TYR A 428 11.45 14.14 16.11
CA TYR A 428 10.84 15.26 15.40
C TYR A 428 10.00 16.11 16.35
N VAL A 429 9.73 17.34 15.93
CA VAL A 429 8.82 18.21 16.67
C VAL A 429 7.39 17.69 16.57
N ASP A 430 6.72 17.60 17.71
CA ASP A 430 5.29 17.29 17.75
C ASP A 430 4.49 18.50 17.25
N THR A 431 3.44 18.21 16.48
CA THR A 431 2.53 19.22 15.96
C THR A 431 1.15 19.10 16.56
N TYR A 432 0.49 20.24 16.75
CA TYR A 432 -0.90 20.32 17.21
C TYR A 432 -1.86 20.42 16.03
N SER A 433 -3.13 20.09 16.28
CA SER A 433 -4.20 20.23 15.27
C SER A 433 -4.48 21.71 15.00
N VAL A 434 -4.51 22.08 13.72
CA VAL A 434 -4.76 23.45 13.24
C VAL A 434 -5.72 23.42 12.04
N PRO A 435 -6.46 24.51 11.76
CA PRO A 435 -7.52 24.52 10.75
C PRO A 435 -7.03 24.71 9.31
N PHE A 436 -5.73 24.58 9.04
CA PHE A 436 -5.13 24.78 7.73
C PHE A 436 -3.99 23.79 7.46
N SER A 437 -3.70 23.54 6.18
CA SER A 437 -2.59 22.67 5.79
C SER A 437 -1.26 23.41 5.94
N PHE A 438 -0.29 22.78 6.59
CA PHE A 438 1.03 23.38 6.80
C PHE A 438 2.17 22.36 6.72
N THR A 439 3.39 22.87 6.67
CA THR A 439 4.63 22.11 6.84
C THR A 439 5.65 22.96 7.55
N ILE A 440 6.22 22.42 8.63
CA ILE A 440 7.40 23.01 9.28
C ILE A 440 8.60 22.63 8.41
N GLN A 441 9.28 23.62 7.83
CA GLN A 441 10.50 23.42 7.04
C GLN A 441 11.73 23.33 7.95
N ASN A 442 11.77 24.19 8.98
CA ASN A 442 12.84 24.21 9.97
C ASN A 442 12.37 24.91 11.27
N PRO A 443 12.90 24.54 12.45
CA PRO A 443 13.55 23.28 12.76
C PRO A 443 12.53 22.13 12.77
N ILE A 444 12.91 20.97 12.23
CA ILE A 444 12.03 19.79 12.19
C ILE A 444 12.15 18.90 13.43
N HIS A 445 13.14 19.17 14.29
CA HIS A 445 13.42 18.40 15.50
C HIS A 445 12.94 19.15 16.75
N ALA A 446 12.48 18.40 17.76
CA ALA A 446 11.93 18.99 18.99
C ALA A 446 12.99 19.74 19.83
N LYS A 447 14.27 19.37 19.71
CA LYS A 447 15.36 20.02 20.45
C LYS A 447 15.96 21.16 19.65
N LEU A 448 16.13 22.31 20.31
CA LEU A 448 16.83 23.47 19.77
C LEU A 448 18.23 23.57 20.37
N PRO A 449 19.26 23.91 19.57
CA PRO A 449 20.57 24.24 20.10
C PRO A 449 20.53 25.57 20.85
N TYR A 450 21.04 25.60 22.09
CA TYR A 450 21.11 26.81 22.91
C TYR A 450 22.27 27.71 22.46
N ASN A 451 22.03 29.03 22.44
CA ASN A 451 22.97 30.07 21.97
C ASN A 451 23.38 29.94 20.49
N GLU A 452 22.57 29.28 19.67
CA GLU A 452 22.78 29.21 18.22
C GLU A 452 21.66 29.95 17.47
N HIS A 453 21.99 30.44 16.28
CA HIS A 453 21.01 31.00 15.35
C HIS A 453 20.23 29.87 14.69
N VAL A 454 18.91 29.94 14.79
CA VAL A 454 18.00 28.98 14.19
C VAL A 454 16.98 29.73 13.34
N LYS A 455 16.87 29.32 12.08
CA LYS A 455 15.84 29.81 11.16
C LYS A 455 14.55 29.02 11.37
N PHE A 456 13.56 29.61 12.01
CA PHE A 456 12.21 29.03 12.06
C PHE A 456 11.51 29.31 10.74
N GLU A 457 10.97 28.29 10.09
CA GLU A 457 10.37 28.38 8.76
C GLU A 457 9.18 27.43 8.64
N ILE A 458 8.03 27.98 8.26
CA ILE A 458 6.77 27.27 8.06
C ILE A 458 6.15 27.66 6.73
N THR A 459 5.65 26.67 6.00
CA THR A 459 4.89 26.87 4.76
C THR A 459 3.43 26.50 4.99
N ILE A 460 2.52 27.37 4.56
CA ILE A 460 1.06 27.20 4.62
C ILE A 460 0.56 26.95 3.21
N PHE A 461 -0.41 26.05 3.04
CA PHE A 461 -0.96 25.67 1.75
C PHE A 461 -2.46 25.93 1.64
N ASP A 462 -2.93 26.12 0.42
CA ASP A 462 -4.34 26.20 0.02
C ASP A 462 -5.17 27.29 0.74
N LEU A 463 -4.52 28.32 1.31
CA LEU A 463 -5.19 29.51 1.85
C LEU A 463 -4.98 30.72 0.94
N SER A 464 -6.03 31.50 0.74
CA SER A 464 -5.92 32.80 0.09
C SER A 464 -5.21 33.81 0.98
N GLU A 465 -4.67 34.87 0.39
CA GLU A 465 -3.92 35.88 1.15
C GLU A 465 -4.76 36.57 2.23
N SER A 466 -6.08 36.71 2.03
CA SER A 466 -7.02 37.24 3.02
C SER A 466 -7.32 36.31 4.19
N GLU A 467 -7.03 35.01 4.05
CA GLU A 467 -7.30 33.98 5.07
C GLU A 467 -6.05 33.61 5.87
N LEU A 468 -4.86 34.07 5.45
CA LEU A 468 -3.61 33.74 6.12
C LEU A 468 -3.58 34.32 7.55
N PRO A 469 -3.37 33.48 8.57
CA PRO A 469 -3.15 33.96 9.93
C PRO A 469 -1.75 34.58 10.05
N SER A 470 -1.53 35.36 11.10
CA SER A 470 -0.17 35.79 11.46
C SER A 470 0.53 34.71 12.27
N PHE A 471 1.85 34.59 12.12
CA PHE A 471 2.67 33.58 12.80
C PHE A 471 3.68 34.24 13.73
N ALA A 472 3.91 33.61 14.89
CA ALA A 472 4.89 34.09 15.86
C ALA A 472 5.53 32.95 16.65
N LEU A 473 6.77 33.16 17.09
CA LEU A 473 7.37 32.39 18.17
C LEU A 473 6.95 32.99 19.51
N PHE A 474 6.45 32.14 20.41
CA PHE A 474 6.25 32.47 21.81
C PHE A 474 7.41 31.92 22.64
N LEU A 475 8.17 32.82 23.26
CA LEU A 475 9.44 32.54 23.92
C LEU A 475 9.23 32.14 25.40
N PRO A 476 10.24 31.53 26.07
CA PRO A 476 10.14 31.13 27.47
C PRO A 476 9.79 32.25 28.46
N ASP A 477 10.17 33.49 28.15
CA ASP A 477 9.90 34.68 28.97
C ASP A 477 8.56 35.36 28.64
N LYS A 478 7.69 34.68 27.88
CA LYS A 478 6.37 35.17 27.45
C LYS A 478 6.40 36.34 26.46
N THR A 479 7.56 36.61 25.86
CA THR A 479 7.66 37.54 24.73
C THR A 479 7.36 36.83 23.42
N THR A 480 7.02 37.60 22.38
CA THR A 480 6.77 37.06 21.03
C THR A 480 7.74 37.64 20.01
N LYS A 481 8.02 36.87 18.97
CA LYS A 481 8.72 37.32 17.76
C LYS A 481 7.93 36.89 16.54
N ASP A 482 7.50 37.83 15.73
CA ASP A 482 6.69 37.55 14.55
C ASP A 482 7.52 36.88 13.45
N LEU A 483 6.91 35.96 12.71
CA LEU A 483 7.47 35.38 11.50
C LEU A 483 6.94 36.15 10.29
N PRO A 484 7.75 37.01 9.64
CA PRO A 484 7.34 37.67 8.41
C PRO A 484 7.16 36.66 7.27
N LYS A 485 6.26 37.00 6.34
CA LYS A 485 6.12 36.32 5.05
C LYS A 485 7.40 36.54 4.24
N VAL A 486 8.04 35.46 3.79
CA VAL A 486 9.30 35.50 3.03
C VAL A 486 9.13 35.08 1.57
N SER A 487 8.11 34.27 1.26
CA SER A 487 7.79 33.90 -0.12
C SER A 487 6.34 33.47 -0.27
N SER A 488 5.84 33.50 -1.51
CA SER A 488 4.53 32.95 -1.88
C SER A 488 4.56 32.40 -3.30
N THR A 489 3.88 31.27 -3.48
CA THR A 489 3.54 30.68 -4.78
C THR A 489 2.03 30.82 -5.01
N SER A 490 1.50 30.23 -6.09
CA SER A 490 0.07 30.20 -6.38
C SER A 490 -0.76 29.46 -5.33
N ASP A 491 -0.17 28.50 -4.61
CA ASP A 491 -0.86 27.58 -3.69
C ASP A 491 -0.23 27.51 -2.29
N SER A 492 0.85 28.27 -2.03
CA SER A 492 1.54 28.25 -0.74
C SER A 492 2.16 29.59 -0.34
N CYS A 493 2.29 29.82 0.97
CA CYS A 493 2.99 30.98 1.53
C CYS A 493 3.98 30.51 2.61
N THR A 494 5.22 30.98 2.56
CA THR A 494 6.24 30.65 3.56
C THR A 494 6.51 31.85 4.46
N PHE A 495 6.57 31.59 5.76
CA PHE A 495 6.89 32.54 6.82
C PHE A 495 8.15 32.08 7.52
N ALA A 496 9.09 33.00 7.77
CA ALA A 496 10.34 32.63 8.40
C ALA A 496 10.92 33.72 9.29
N LEU A 497 11.62 33.30 10.34
CA LEU A 497 12.35 34.15 11.26
C LEU A 497 13.68 33.49 11.60
N ASP A 498 14.79 34.20 11.33
CA ASP A 498 16.10 33.84 11.88
C ASP A 498 16.27 34.51 13.25
N THR A 499 16.50 33.71 14.29
CA THR A 499 16.73 34.22 15.65
C THR A 499 17.70 33.34 16.41
N CYS A 500 18.49 33.97 17.29
CA CYS A 500 19.26 33.24 18.30
C CYS A 500 18.31 32.60 19.33
N VAL A 501 18.59 31.34 19.68
CA VAL A 501 17.93 30.60 20.76
C VAL A 501 18.68 30.88 22.07
N ASP A 502 18.50 32.10 22.58
CA ASP A 502 19.21 32.67 23.73
C ASP A 502 18.56 32.37 25.09
N LYS A 503 17.45 31.62 25.09
CA LYS A 503 16.67 31.30 26.29
C LYS A 503 16.43 29.79 26.36
N LYS A 504 16.74 29.21 27.52
CA LYS A 504 16.40 27.82 27.84
C LYS A 504 14.89 27.68 28.10
N GLY A 505 14.35 26.52 27.80
CA GLY A 505 12.94 26.17 28.01
C GLY A 505 12.14 26.08 26.72
N LYS A 506 10.82 26.25 26.85
CA LYS A 506 9.86 25.97 25.77
C LYS A 506 9.74 27.14 24.80
N TRP A 507 10.00 26.86 23.52
CA TRP A 507 9.73 27.76 22.40
C TRP A 507 8.53 27.23 21.63
N ASN A 508 7.49 28.03 21.43
CA ASN A 508 6.28 27.57 20.76
C ASN A 508 6.11 28.31 19.43
N LEU A 509 5.96 27.57 18.34
CA LEU A 509 5.51 28.13 17.07
C LEU A 509 3.99 28.24 17.11
N THR A 510 3.47 29.43 16.84
CA THR A 510 2.05 29.76 17.03
C THR A 510 1.45 30.45 15.81
N TYR A 511 0.12 30.38 15.68
CA TYR A 511 -0.65 31.24 14.79
C TYR A 511 -1.69 32.05 15.56
N CYS A 512 -2.01 33.23 15.02
CA CYS A 512 -3.08 34.09 15.52
C CYS A 512 -4.13 34.28 14.43
N SER A 513 -5.36 33.83 14.69
CA SER A 513 -6.53 34.10 13.84
C SER A 513 -7.34 35.30 14.32
N GLN A 514 -7.12 35.74 15.56
CA GLN A 514 -7.73 36.92 16.18
C GLN A 514 -6.70 37.67 17.02
N PRO A 515 -6.87 39.00 17.21
CA PRO A 515 -6.00 39.76 18.10
C PRO A 515 -5.93 39.10 19.50
N ASN A 516 -4.72 38.92 20.02
CA ASN A 516 -4.43 38.37 21.35
C ASN A 516 -4.80 36.89 21.60
N THR A 517 -5.11 36.11 20.56
CA THR A 517 -5.34 34.66 20.70
C THR A 517 -4.26 33.88 19.97
N PHE A 518 -3.46 33.12 20.72
CA PHE A 518 -2.38 32.28 20.19
C PHE A 518 -2.76 30.81 20.28
N ASN A 519 -2.69 30.12 19.15
CA ASN A 519 -2.85 28.68 19.08
C ASN A 519 -1.52 28.04 18.71
N PHE A 520 -1.21 26.89 19.32
CA PHE A 520 0.06 26.20 19.08
C PHE A 520 0.03 25.43 17.77
N ILE A 521 1.14 25.51 17.04
CA ILE A 521 1.43 24.68 15.87
C ILE A 521 2.42 23.59 16.28
N ALA A 522 3.47 23.99 16.99
CA ALA A 522 4.54 23.10 17.44
C ALA A 522 5.23 23.64 18.70
N GLN A 523 5.81 22.75 19.49
CA GLN A 523 6.57 23.08 20.69
C GLN A 523 7.97 22.48 20.64
N TYR A 524 8.97 23.33 20.90
CA TYR A 524 10.37 22.96 20.95
C TYR A 524 10.93 23.15 22.36
N ASN A 525 12.03 22.44 22.67
CA ASN A 525 12.77 22.60 23.91
C ASN A 525 14.21 23.01 23.63
N ALA A 526 14.64 24.14 24.21
CA ALA A 526 16.03 24.58 24.23
C ALA A 526 16.65 24.21 25.59
N GLU A 527 17.71 23.38 25.58
CA GLU A 527 18.38 22.85 26.80
C GLU A 527 19.74 23.49 27.08
#